data_AF-A0A2G6C9Q8-F1
#
_entry.id   AF-A0A2G6C9Q8-F1
#
_cell.length_a   1.000
_cell.length_b   1.000
_cell.length_c   1.000
_cell.angle_alpha   90.00
_cell.angle_beta   90.00
_cell.angle_gamma   90.00
#
_symmetry.space_group_name_H-M   'P 1'
#
loop_
_entity.id
_entity.type
_entity.pdbx_description
1 polymer ?
#
loop_
_entity_poly.entity_id
_entity_poly.type
_entity_poly.pdbx_seq_one_letter_code
_entity_poly.pdbx_strand_id
1 'polypeptide(L)'
;AGFWVFLLLCGQNLRLKFLIFSIIFCAFIVGGGLFLISPQIIWYAGFSGIQYGLFLAGGIILVVDGEKLYGSALLILVVGKILMDAFTPTEPLSQTLIEASVIHQAHWYGAMGGVLSALPRILQATRYKSSSHV
;
A
#
# COMPACT_ATOMS: atom_id res chain seq x y z
N ALA A 1 11.11 4.18 10.43
CA ALA A 1 11.48 2.75 10.34
C ALA A 1 10.83 2.03 9.14
N GLY A 2 9.50 2.07 8.96
CA GLY A 2 8.81 1.24 7.96
C GLY A 2 9.27 1.38 6.50
N PHE A 3 9.72 2.57 6.06
CA PHE A 3 10.20 2.76 4.68
C PHE A 3 11.52 2.00 4.44
N TRP A 4 12.40 1.97 5.44
CA TRP A 4 13.63 1.18 5.38
C TRP A 4 13.34 -0.32 5.32
N VAL A 5 12.34 -0.79 6.07
CA VAL A 5 11.88 -2.19 5.99
C VAL A 5 11.35 -2.50 4.59
N PHE A 6 10.55 -1.60 4.01
CA PHE A 6 10.10 -1.75 2.63
C PHE A 6 11.27 -1.81 1.63
N LEU A 7 12.26 -0.91 1.75
CA LEU A 7 13.44 -0.92 0.88
C LEU A 7 14.25 -2.21 1.02
N LEU A 8 14.36 -2.75 2.24
CA LEU A 8 15.04 -4.02 2.49
C LEU A 8 14.32 -5.19 1.82
N LEU A 9 12.99 -5.25 1.93
CA LEU A 9 12.19 -6.38 1.44
C LEU A 9 11.90 -6.32 -0.06
N CYS A 10 11.68 -5.12 -0.61
CA CYS A 10 11.21 -4.92 -1.98
C CYS A 10 12.15 -4.06 -2.82
N GLY A 11 12.95 -3.19 -2.19
CA GLY A 11 13.68 -2.13 -2.89
C GLY A 11 14.72 -2.64 -3.89
N GLN A 12 15.32 -3.80 -3.65
CA GLN A 12 16.31 -4.40 -4.56
C GLN A 12 15.68 -4.90 -5.87
N ASN A 13 14.39 -5.28 -5.84
CA ASN A 13 13.66 -5.83 -6.97
C ASN A 13 12.86 -4.76 -7.73
N LEU A 14 12.76 -3.53 -7.19
CA LEU A 14 11.94 -2.46 -7.76
C LEU A 14 12.76 -1.46 -8.57
N ARG A 15 12.27 -1.13 -9.76
CA ARG A 15 12.83 -0.04 -10.56
C ARG A 15 12.55 1.30 -9.88
N LEU A 16 13.57 2.15 -9.76
CA LEU A 16 13.43 3.49 -9.14
C LEU A 16 12.28 4.32 -9.74
N LYS A 17 12.09 4.27 -11.06
CA LYS A 17 10.97 4.94 -11.74
C LYS A 17 9.60 4.46 -11.24
N PHE A 18 9.45 3.16 -11.04
CA PHE A 18 8.21 2.58 -10.50
C PHE A 18 8.00 2.96 -9.03
N LEU A 19 9.07 3.00 -8.24
CA LEU A 19 9.01 3.43 -6.84
C LEU A 19 8.55 4.88 -6.73
N ILE A 20 9.20 5.80 -7.46
CA ILE A 20 8.83 7.24 -7.45
C ILE A 20 7.38 7.41 -7.93
N PHE A 21 7.00 6.74 -9.02
CA PHE A 21 5.62 6.76 -9.50
C PHE A 21 4.64 6.27 -8.43
N SER A 22 4.91 5.13 -7.79
CA SER A 22 4.02 4.55 -6.78
C SER A 22 3.90 5.43 -5.55
N ILE A 23 4.98 6.11 -5.12
CA ILE A 23 4.94 7.08 -4.01
C ILE A 23 3.97 8.23 -4.35
N ILE A 24 4.18 8.87 -5.51
CA ILE A 24 3.38 10.03 -5.94
C ILE A 24 1.92 9.60 -6.15
N PHE A 25 1.70 8.48 -6.83
CA PHE A 25 0.37 7.97 -7.11
C PHE A 25 -0.38 7.60 -5.83
N CYS A 26 0.24 6.87 -4.91
CA CYS A 26 -0.37 6.58 -3.61
C CYS A 26 -0.64 7.87 -2.81
N ALA A 27 0.24 8.86 -2.87
CA ALA A 27 0.00 10.15 -2.21
C ALA A 27 -1.28 10.83 -2.74
N PHE A 28 -1.48 10.84 -4.07
CA PHE A 28 -2.70 11.36 -4.68
C PHE A 28 -3.94 10.57 -4.28
N ILE A 29 -3.89 9.23 -4.29
CA ILE A 29 -5.03 8.40 -3.91
C ILE A 29 -5.37 8.56 -2.42
N VAL A 30 -4.37 8.61 -1.55
CA VAL A 30 -4.57 8.83 -0.11
C VAL A 30 -5.17 10.21 0.13
N GLY A 31 -4.58 11.27 -0.44
CA GLY A 31 -5.08 12.63 -0.29
C GLY A 31 -6.49 12.81 -0.85
N GLY A 32 -6.74 12.32 -2.07
CA GLY A 32 -8.06 12.37 -2.71
C GLY A 32 -9.11 11.54 -1.98
N GLY A 33 -8.76 10.34 -1.52
CA GLY A 33 -9.64 9.48 -0.73
C GLY A 33 -10.04 10.12 0.59
N LEU A 34 -9.07 10.70 1.31
CA LEU A 34 -9.36 11.46 2.53
C LEU A 34 -10.25 12.66 2.25
N PHE A 35 -9.93 13.45 1.22
CA PHE A 35 -10.66 14.67 0.88
C PHE A 35 -12.12 14.38 0.45
N LEU A 36 -12.36 13.35 -0.35
CA LEU A 36 -13.67 13.07 -0.93
C LEU A 36 -14.54 12.13 -0.08
N ILE A 37 -13.93 11.13 0.56
CA ILE A 37 -14.65 10.03 1.23
C ILE A 37 -14.57 10.14 2.76
N SER A 38 -13.61 10.91 3.29
CA SER A 38 -13.44 11.13 4.73
C SER A 38 -13.33 12.62 5.09
N PRO A 39 -14.29 13.47 4.68
CA PRO A 39 -14.22 14.92 4.87
C PRO A 39 -14.17 15.36 6.34
N GLN A 40 -14.55 14.49 7.27
CA GLN A 40 -14.39 14.70 8.71
C GLN A 40 -12.91 14.76 9.15
N ILE A 41 -11.99 14.30 8.31
CA ILE A 41 -10.55 14.26 8.59
C ILE A 41 -9.92 15.55 8.07
N ILE A 42 -9.74 16.50 8.97
CA ILE A 42 -9.30 17.87 8.63
C ILE A 42 -7.79 17.93 8.39
N TRP A 43 -7.02 17.08 9.06
CA TRP A 43 -5.56 17.04 8.95
C TRP A 43 -5.03 15.60 8.91
N TYR A 44 -4.19 15.31 7.91
CA TYR A 44 -3.48 14.05 7.78
C TYR A 44 -2.00 14.32 7.52
N ALA A 45 -1.17 14.08 8.52
CA ALA A 45 0.29 14.23 8.44
C ALA A 45 0.95 12.84 8.49
N GLY A 46 0.73 12.01 7.47
CA GLY A 46 1.17 10.61 7.49
C GLY A 46 1.76 10.09 6.18
N PHE A 47 2.99 9.57 6.25
CA PHE A 47 3.54 8.73 5.18
C PHE A 47 2.99 7.29 5.23
N SER A 48 2.34 6.89 6.33
CA SER A 48 1.91 5.51 6.58
C SER A 48 0.96 4.96 5.50
N GLY A 49 -0.03 5.73 5.05
CA GLY A 49 -0.88 5.33 3.92
C GLY A 49 -0.08 4.99 2.66
N ILE A 50 0.89 5.85 2.29
CA ILE A 50 1.77 5.59 1.14
C ILE A 50 2.57 4.30 1.35
N GLN A 51 3.08 4.04 2.57
CA GLN A 51 3.84 2.83 2.87
C GLN A 51 3.02 1.55 2.69
N TYR A 52 1.77 1.53 3.14
CA TYR A 52 0.87 0.40 2.90
C TYR A 52 0.69 0.16 1.39
N GLY A 53 0.49 1.23 0.62
CA GLY A 53 0.47 1.14 -0.85
C GLY A 53 1.75 0.57 -1.45
N LEU A 54 2.92 1.04 -0.99
CA LEU A 54 4.22 0.53 -1.44
C LEU A 54 4.39 -0.96 -1.11
N PHE A 55 4.03 -1.40 0.09
CA PHE A 55 4.11 -2.82 0.46
C PHE A 55 3.19 -3.69 -0.40
N LEU A 56 1.97 -3.24 -0.70
CA LEU A 56 1.06 -3.96 -1.60
C LEU A 56 1.63 -4.01 -3.02
N ALA A 57 2.07 -2.88 -3.57
CA ALA A 57 2.65 -2.81 -4.92
C ALA A 57 3.91 -3.68 -5.04
N GLY A 58 4.81 -3.62 -4.06
CA GLY A 58 6.02 -4.42 -3.99
C GLY A 58 5.73 -5.91 -3.84
N GLY A 59 4.81 -6.29 -2.95
CA GLY A 59 4.38 -7.68 -2.79
C GLY A 59 3.77 -8.27 -4.07
N ILE A 60 2.95 -7.49 -4.78
CA ILE A 60 2.41 -7.89 -6.10
C ILE A 60 3.53 -8.10 -7.11
N ILE A 61 4.49 -7.17 -7.20
CA ILE A 61 5.61 -7.30 -8.13
C ILE A 61 6.45 -8.53 -7.81
N LEU A 62 6.76 -8.79 -6.54
CA LEU A 62 7.46 -10.00 -6.12
C LEU A 62 6.72 -11.27 -6.58
N VAL A 63 5.40 -11.35 -6.36
CA VAL A 63 4.61 -12.50 -6.83
C VAL A 63 4.66 -12.64 -8.35
N VAL A 64 4.47 -11.54 -9.07
CA VAL A 64 4.44 -11.52 -10.55
C VAL A 64 5.80 -11.89 -11.14
N ASP A 65 6.89 -11.45 -10.53
CA ASP A 65 8.25 -11.68 -11.01
C ASP A 65 8.83 -13.04 -10.55
N GLY A 66 8.05 -13.85 -9.83
CA GLY A 66 8.36 -15.25 -9.52
C GLY A 66 8.65 -15.54 -8.05
N GLU A 67 8.83 -14.53 -7.21
CA GLU A 67 9.06 -14.61 -5.76
C GLU A 67 7.75 -14.85 -4.98
N LYS A 68 7.01 -15.90 -5.37
CA LYS A 68 5.63 -16.13 -4.92
C LYS A 68 5.49 -16.25 -3.41
N LEU A 69 6.36 -17.01 -2.75
CA LEU A 69 6.27 -17.22 -1.30
C LEU A 69 6.46 -15.91 -0.53
N TYR A 70 7.55 -15.20 -0.81
CA TYR A 70 7.87 -13.93 -0.16
C TYR A 70 6.83 -12.85 -0.46
N GLY A 71 6.45 -12.71 -1.73
CA GLY A 71 5.44 -11.74 -2.15
C GLY A 71 4.07 -12.04 -1.52
N SER A 72 3.60 -13.29 -1.55
CA SER A 72 2.32 -13.66 -0.95
C SER A 72 2.32 -13.51 0.57
N ALA A 73 3.41 -13.89 1.25
CA ALA A 73 3.54 -13.69 2.70
C ALA A 73 3.46 -12.21 3.08
N LEU A 74 4.17 -11.34 2.33
CA LEU A 74 4.11 -9.89 2.54
C LEU A 74 2.69 -9.34 2.34
N LEU A 75 2.00 -9.75 1.27
CA LEU A 75 0.63 -9.31 1.00
C LEU A 75 -0.33 -9.76 2.12
N ILE A 76 -0.23 -11.01 2.57
CA ILE A 76 -1.06 -11.54 3.67
C ILE A 76 -0.82 -10.75 4.95
N LEU A 77 0.44 -10.50 5.33
CA LEU A 77 0.77 -9.76 6.54
C LEU A 77 0.22 -8.33 6.50
N VAL A 78 0.36 -7.65 5.36
CA VAL A 78 -0.05 -6.25 5.23
C VAL A 78 -1.57 -6.13 5.18
N VAL A 79 -2.25 -6.98 4.41
CA VAL A 79 -3.73 -7.03 4.37
C VAL A 79 -4.30 -7.42 5.74
N GLY A 80 -3.70 -8.43 6.39
CA GLY A 80 -4.07 -8.84 7.74
C GLY A 80 -3.94 -7.70 8.75
N LYS A 81 -2.87 -6.90 8.66
CA LYS A 81 -2.68 -5.73 9.51
C LYS A 81 -3.76 -4.67 9.29
N ILE A 82 -4.07 -4.35 8.03
CA ILE A 82 -5.13 -3.38 7.68
C ILE A 82 -6.49 -3.85 8.21
N LEU A 83 -6.80 -5.14 8.06
CA LEU A 83 -8.05 -5.72 8.56
C LEU A 83 -8.11 -5.68 10.08
N MET A 84 -7.04 -6.06 10.78
CA MET A 84 -6.97 -6.00 12.24
C MET A 84 -7.22 -4.58 12.75
N ASP A 85 -6.65 -3.58 12.08
CA ASP A 85 -6.86 -2.17 12.41
C ASP A 85 -8.30 -1.71 12.16
N ALA A 86 -8.98 -2.27 11.16
CA ALA A 86 -10.38 -1.96 10.88
C ALA A 86 -11.35 -2.49 11.94
N PHE A 87 -10.97 -3.55 12.69
CA PHE A 87 -11.80 -4.16 13.74
C PHE A 87 -11.36 -3.81 15.16
N THR A 88 -10.27 -3.07 15.33
CA THR A 88 -9.82 -2.63 16.66
C THR A 88 -10.52 -1.32 17.03
N PRO A 89 -11.33 -1.28 18.10
CA PRO A 89 -11.97 -0.04 18.54
C PRO A 89 -10.91 1.01 18.88
N THR A 90 -11.04 2.21 18.32
CA THR A 90 -10.23 3.35 18.77
C THR A 90 -10.77 3.83 20.11
N GLU A 91 -9.99 3.65 21.17
CA GLU A 91 -10.31 4.15 22.52
C GLU A 91 -10.61 5.67 22.50
N PRO A 92 -11.69 6.16 23.14
CA PRO A 92 -12.06 7.57 23.14
C PRO A 92 -10.97 8.51 23.69
N LEU A 93 -10.08 7.98 24.54
CA LEU A 93 -9.03 8.74 25.23
C LEU A 93 -7.88 9.20 24.32
N SER A 94 -7.80 8.73 23.07
CA SER A 94 -6.78 9.18 22.11
C SER A 94 -7.13 10.50 21.41
N GLN A 95 -8.29 11.10 21.69
CA GLN A 95 -8.75 12.35 21.07
C GLN A 95 -8.23 13.61 21.76
N THR A 96 -7.67 13.50 22.97
CA THR A 96 -7.19 14.64 23.78
C THR A 96 -5.72 15.02 23.56
N LEU A 97 -4.97 14.26 22.74
CA LEU A 97 -3.59 14.60 22.33
C LEU A 97 -3.57 14.88 20.83
N ILE A 98 -3.51 16.16 20.48
CA ILE A 98 -3.69 16.78 19.16
C ILE A 98 -2.59 16.43 18.12
N GLU A 99 -1.70 15.47 18.34
CA GLU A 99 -0.54 15.22 17.44
C GLU A 99 -0.47 13.79 16.86
N ALA A 100 -1.40 13.50 15.94
CA ALA A 100 -1.40 12.34 15.04
C ALA A 100 -2.10 11.08 15.55
N SER A 101 -3.43 11.15 15.70
CA SER A 101 -4.27 9.96 15.55
C SER A 101 -3.92 9.26 14.23
N VAL A 102 -3.62 7.96 14.30
CA VAL A 102 -3.34 7.16 13.10
C VAL A 102 -4.64 7.02 12.32
N ILE A 103 -4.70 7.67 11.17
CA ILE A 103 -5.87 7.65 10.30
C ILE A 103 -5.88 6.33 9.51
N HIS A 104 -6.61 5.34 10.04
CA HIS A 104 -6.73 4.02 9.42
C HIS A 104 -7.35 4.05 8.02
N GLN A 105 -8.24 5.02 7.72
CA GLN A 105 -8.78 5.19 6.36
C GLN A 105 -7.65 5.45 5.34
N ALA A 106 -6.58 6.15 5.73
CA ALA A 106 -5.45 6.41 4.84
C ALA A 106 -4.70 5.13 4.45
N HIS A 107 -4.70 4.09 5.31
CA HIS A 107 -4.07 2.80 4.98
C HIS A 107 -4.84 2.07 3.89
N TRP A 108 -6.19 2.12 3.94
CA TRP A 108 -7.05 1.56 2.90
C TRP A 108 -6.86 2.25 1.55
N TYR A 109 -6.87 3.59 1.53
CA TYR A 109 -6.63 4.34 0.29
C TYR A 109 -5.23 4.10 -0.26
N GLY A 110 -4.23 4.01 0.63
CA GLY A 110 -2.87 3.63 0.29
C GLY A 110 -2.80 2.26 -0.37
N ALA A 111 -3.38 1.24 0.25
CA ALA A 111 -3.43 -0.12 -0.29
C ALA A 111 -4.09 -0.16 -1.68
N MET A 112 -5.19 0.57 -1.87
CA MET A 112 -5.84 0.70 -3.18
C MET A 112 -4.89 1.36 -4.21
N GLY A 113 -4.21 2.44 -3.84
CA GLY A 113 -3.21 3.09 -4.70
C GLY A 113 -2.08 2.14 -5.11
N GLY A 114 -1.61 1.30 -4.20
CA GLY A 114 -0.58 0.30 -4.45
C GLY A 114 -1.01 -0.81 -5.41
N VAL A 115 -2.23 -1.34 -5.25
CA VAL A 115 -2.79 -2.33 -6.18
C VAL A 115 -2.94 -1.74 -7.59
N LEU A 116 -3.48 -0.52 -7.67
CA LEU A 116 -3.68 0.18 -8.94
C LEU A 116 -2.35 0.53 -9.63
N SER A 117 -1.31 0.92 -8.87
CA SER A 117 0.00 1.21 -9.47
C SER A 117 0.66 -0.04 -10.08
N ALA A 118 0.43 -1.22 -9.49
CA ALA A 118 0.96 -2.49 -9.97
C ALA A 118 0.14 -3.14 -11.10
N LEU A 119 -1.06 -2.65 -11.40
CA LEU A 119 -1.97 -3.22 -12.39
C LEU A 119 -1.35 -3.43 -13.79
N PRO A 120 -0.58 -2.48 -14.37
CA PRO A 120 0.06 -2.70 -15.66
C PRO A 120 1.00 -3.91 -15.66
N ARG A 121 1.67 -4.19 -14.54
CA ARG A 121 2.60 -5.32 -14.41
C ARG A 121 1.83 -6.64 -14.32
N ILE A 122 0.73 -6.67 -13.56
CA ILE A 122 -0.19 -7.81 -13.50
C ILE A 122 -0.69 -8.16 -14.90
N LEU A 123 -1.17 -7.16 -15.65
CA LEU A 123 -1.72 -7.36 -17.01
C LEU A 123 -0.67 -7.85 -18.02
N GLN A 124 0.58 -7.41 -17.90
CA GLN A 124 1.67 -7.91 -18.74
C GLN A 124 1.97 -9.39 -18.46
N ALA A 125 2.00 -9.79 -17.19
CA ALA A 125 2.31 -11.15 -16.79
C ALA A 125 1.22 -12.15 -17.18
N THR A 126 -0.06 -11.75 -17.10
CA THR A 126 -1.17 -12.61 -17.55
C THR A 126 -1.16 -12.81 -19.06
N ARG A 127 -0.84 -11.77 -19.84
CA ARG A 127 -0.69 -11.86 -21.31
C ARG A 127 0.43 -12.82 -21.70
N TYR A 128 1.60 -12.73 -21.05
CA TYR A 128 2.73 -13.60 -21.33
C TYR A 128 2.38 -15.08 -21.11
N LYS A 129 1.74 -15.41 -19.99
CA LYS A 129 1.31 -16.79 -19.68
C LYS A 129 0.28 -17.33 -20.69
N SER A 130 -0.59 -16.48 -21.23
CA SER A 130 -1.57 -16.89 -22.23
C SER A 130 -0.91 -17.26 -23.57
N SER A 131 0.19 -16.60 -23.95
CA SER A 131 0.89 -16.86 -25.21
C SER A 131 1.83 -18.07 -25.14
N SER A 132 2.27 -18.50 -23.95
CA SER A 132 3.14 -19.68 -23.78
C SER A 132 2.40 -21.02 -23.77
N HIS A 133 1.07 -21.01 -23.84
CA HIS A 133 0.21 -22.21 -23.85
C HIS A 133 -0.53 -22.40 -25.19
N VAL A 134 -0.13 -21.67 -26.23
CA VAL A 134 -0.55 -21.84 -27.64
C VAL A 134 0.65 -22.36 -28.42
#